data_AF-A0A3A8ZX82-F1
#
_entry.id   AF-A0A3A8ZX82-F1
#
_cell.length_a   1.000
_cell.length_b   1.000
_cell.length_c   1.000
_cell.angle_alpha   90.00
_cell.angle_beta   90.00
_cell.angle_gamma   90.00
#
_symmetry.space_group_name_H-M   'P 1'
#
loop_
_entity.id
_entity.type
_entity.pdbx_description
1 polymer ?
#
loop_
_entity_poly.entity_id
_entity_poly.type
_entity_poly.pdbx_seq_one_letter_code
_entity_poly.pdbx_strand_id
1 'polypeptide(L)'
;MDQIIIPEYMEPIVVSYYQNNAKKLNNVVDKILLKLHFVDIDKNDFYSLANEVFMYTVRDYDKSQSFDGFLYSCLYKRFCTEMTSRKRDKRCTKVKVKEKNEKGEVIEKIVIIPDVSIYSPIGEDESSTIEDMIADETTIEKEVFDKNEEGYSKKMLLYLNRLSNLQKEVLRLNIAGYLPNEIREELHISEKQYADCYAAIHSYRNVSVLF
;
A
#
# COMPACT_ATOMS: atom_id res chain seq x y z
N MET A 1 12.73 22.47 7.33
CA MET A 1 14.07 21.94 7.02
C MET A 1 15.05 22.93 7.59
N ASP A 2 15.75 22.54 8.66
CA ASP A 2 16.74 23.42 9.31
C ASP A 2 17.94 23.59 8.38
N GLN A 3 18.42 24.83 8.22
CA GLN A 3 19.65 25.10 7.47
C GLN A 3 20.82 24.50 8.25
N ILE A 4 21.46 23.48 7.69
CA ILE A 4 22.67 22.90 8.27
C ILE A 4 23.82 23.85 7.94
N ILE A 5 24.28 24.59 8.95
CA ILE A 5 25.48 25.42 8.85
C ILE A 5 26.67 24.47 8.89
N ILE A 6 27.42 24.39 7.78
CA ILE A 6 28.65 23.60 7.70
C ILE A 6 29.73 24.35 8.49
N PRO A 7 30.35 23.74 9.52
CA PRO A 7 31.46 24.38 10.21
C PRO A 7 32.65 24.59 9.27
N GLU A 8 33.34 25.74 9.36
CA GLU A 8 34.47 26.08 8.48
C GLU A 8 35.56 24.99 8.44
N TYR A 9 35.80 24.32 9.57
CA TYR A 9 36.79 23.23 9.64
C TYR A 9 36.39 21.97 8.85
N MET A 10 35.13 21.82 8.47
CA MET A 10 34.61 20.68 7.70
C MET A 10 34.61 20.94 6.20
N GLU A 11 34.63 22.20 5.76
CA GLU A 11 34.63 22.56 4.33
C GLU A 11 35.64 21.77 3.48
N PRO A 12 36.94 21.62 3.86
CA PRO A 12 37.88 20.87 3.04
C PRO A 12 37.50 19.39 2.91
N ILE A 13 36.90 18.81 3.96
CA ILE A 13 36.43 17.42 3.96
C ILE A 13 35.22 17.28 3.03
N VAL A 14 34.25 18.20 3.14
CA VAL A 14 33.05 18.21 2.28
C VAL A 14 33.45 18.36 0.81
N VAL A 15 34.32 19.33 0.48
CA VAL A 15 34.82 19.54 -0.89
C VAL A 15 35.50 18.28 -1.42
N SER A 16 36.36 17.63 -0.63
CA SER A 16 37.03 16.38 -1.02
C SER A 16 36.02 15.26 -1.36
N TYR A 17 34.93 15.17 -0.61
CA TYR A 17 33.91 14.14 -0.83
C TYR A 17 33.03 14.39 -2.06
N TYR A 18 32.71 15.65 -2.34
CA TYR A 18 31.84 16.06 -3.45
C TYR A 18 32.57 16.38 -4.76
N GLN A 19 33.91 16.50 -4.72
CA GLN A 19 34.71 16.67 -5.92
C GLN A 19 34.47 15.54 -6.93
N ASN A 20 34.53 15.87 -8.24
CA ASN A 20 34.31 14.94 -9.34
C ASN A 20 32.97 14.21 -9.23
N ASN A 21 31.88 14.97 -9.02
CA ASN A 21 30.52 14.44 -8.91
C ASN A 21 30.37 13.40 -7.79
N ALA A 22 30.88 13.74 -6.59
CA ALA A 22 30.83 12.90 -5.40
C ALA A 22 31.47 11.51 -5.53
N LYS A 23 32.48 11.35 -6.39
CA LYS A 23 33.14 10.05 -6.66
C LYS A 23 33.64 9.37 -5.38
N LYS A 24 34.18 10.13 -4.42
CA LYS A 24 34.66 9.58 -3.15
C LYS A 24 33.50 8.97 -2.34
N LEU A 25 32.37 9.68 -2.23
CA LEU A 25 31.19 9.19 -1.53
C LEU A 25 30.62 7.95 -2.22
N ASN A 26 30.43 8.00 -3.55
CA ASN A 26 29.89 6.89 -4.32
C ASN A 26 30.75 5.63 -4.21
N ASN A 27 32.08 5.76 -4.19
CA ASN A 27 32.98 4.63 -3.94
C ASN A 27 32.79 4.00 -2.54
N VAL A 28 32.50 4.81 -1.51
CA VAL A 28 32.19 4.30 -0.17
C VAL A 28 30.86 3.56 -0.17
N VAL A 29 29.85 4.11 -0.85
CA VAL A 29 28.53 3.49 -1.04
C VAL A 29 28.69 2.13 -1.73
N ASP A 30 29.35 2.07 -2.88
CA ASP A 30 29.59 0.83 -3.62
C ASP A 30 30.28 -0.24 -2.77
N LYS A 31 31.32 0.14 -2.00
CA LYS A 31 32.01 -0.78 -1.09
C LYS A 31 31.09 -1.34 -0.01
N ILE A 32 30.20 -0.51 0.54
CA ILE A 32 29.23 -0.95 1.56
C ILE A 32 28.20 -1.89 0.92
N LEU A 33 27.65 -1.53 -0.24
CA LEU A 33 26.66 -2.35 -0.94
C LEU A 33 27.21 -3.73 -1.33
N LEU A 34 28.46 -3.77 -1.84
CA LEU A 34 29.16 -5.02 -2.14
C LEU A 34 29.36 -5.88 -0.88
N LYS A 35 29.79 -5.28 0.23
CA LYS A 35 29.98 -5.97 1.51
C LYS A 35 28.67 -6.54 2.07
N LEU A 36 27.55 -5.87 1.82
CA LEU A 36 26.21 -6.31 2.25
C LEU A 36 25.55 -7.28 1.27
N HIS A 37 26.20 -7.62 0.15
CA HIS A 37 25.66 -8.46 -0.92
C HIS A 37 24.35 -7.91 -1.53
N PHE A 38 24.27 -6.58 -1.66
CA PHE A 38 23.13 -5.87 -2.26
C PHE A 38 23.35 -5.72 -3.77
N VAL A 39 23.13 -6.79 -4.54
CA VAL A 39 23.49 -6.86 -5.97
C VAL A 39 22.35 -6.40 -6.90
N ASP A 40 21.10 -6.65 -6.50
CA ASP A 40 19.91 -6.42 -7.34
C ASP A 40 19.08 -5.22 -6.84
N ILE A 41 19.73 -4.07 -6.68
CA ILE A 41 19.05 -2.86 -6.21
C ILE A 41 19.48 -1.64 -7.02
N ASP A 42 18.54 -0.72 -7.23
CA ASP A 42 18.85 0.58 -7.79
C ASP A 42 19.84 1.34 -6.88
N LYS A 43 21.07 1.50 -7.38
CA LYS A 43 22.14 2.19 -6.67
C LYS A 43 21.87 3.69 -6.52
N ASN A 44 21.06 4.29 -7.40
CA ASN A 44 20.77 5.73 -7.36
C ASN A 44 20.03 6.13 -6.08
N ASP A 45 19.16 5.25 -5.57
CA ASP A 45 18.51 5.43 -4.28
C ASP A 45 19.53 5.54 -3.15
N PHE A 46 20.54 4.66 -3.16
CA PHE A 46 21.57 4.63 -2.12
C PHE A 46 22.55 5.79 -2.22
N TYR A 47 22.83 6.30 -3.43
CA TYR A 47 23.60 7.53 -3.58
C TYR A 47 22.84 8.74 -3.03
N SER A 48 21.54 8.83 -3.32
CA SER A 48 20.67 9.89 -2.79
C SER A 48 20.56 9.83 -1.26
N LEU A 49 20.35 8.63 -0.72
CA LEU A 49 20.33 8.38 0.73
C LEU A 49 21.68 8.69 1.39
N ALA A 50 22.79 8.39 0.71
CA ALA A 50 24.11 8.70 1.23
C ALA A 50 24.34 10.21 1.37
N ASN A 51 23.81 11.02 0.44
CA ASN A 51 23.87 12.48 0.56
C ASN A 51 23.09 12.99 1.78
N GLU A 52 21.89 12.43 2.03
CA GLU A 52 21.10 12.77 3.22
C GLU A 52 21.88 12.45 4.51
N VAL A 53 22.43 11.23 4.59
CA VAL A 53 23.24 10.80 5.75
C VAL A 53 24.48 11.67 5.90
N PHE A 54 25.16 12.00 4.80
CA PHE A 54 26.36 12.81 4.83
C PHE A 54 26.10 14.16 5.52
N MET A 55 24.99 14.83 5.19
CA MET A 55 24.62 16.09 5.82
C MET A 55 24.41 15.97 7.34
N TYR A 56 23.76 14.90 7.81
CA TYR A 56 23.63 14.65 9.25
C TYR A 56 24.97 14.34 9.90
N THR A 57 25.84 13.58 9.23
CA THR A 57 27.17 13.28 9.77
C THR A 57 28.05 14.51 9.89
N VAL A 58 27.92 15.49 8.98
CA VAL A 58 28.66 16.77 9.08
C VAL A 58 28.18 17.58 10.29
N ARG A 59 26.86 17.58 10.57
CA ARG A 59 26.27 18.28 11.71
C ARG A 59 26.68 17.66 13.05
N ASP A 60 26.69 16.33 13.13
CA ASP A 60 26.81 15.61 14.41
C ASP A 60 28.26 15.17 14.74
N TYR A 61 29.25 15.56 13.92
CA TYR A 61 30.64 15.14 14.08
C TYR A 61 31.41 15.90 15.17
N ASP A 62 31.97 15.15 16.13
CA ASP A 62 32.59 15.67 17.35
C ASP A 62 34.14 15.64 17.36
N LYS A 63 34.79 15.45 16.19
CA LYS A 63 36.26 15.36 16.01
C LYS A 63 36.97 14.26 16.82
N SER A 64 36.26 13.39 17.52
CA SER A 64 36.84 12.36 18.39
C SER A 64 37.52 11.22 17.62
N GLN A 65 37.06 10.95 16.39
CA GLN A 65 37.50 9.86 15.53
C GLN A 65 37.64 10.34 14.08
N SER A 66 38.19 9.51 13.18
CA SER A 66 38.27 9.87 11.77
C SER A 66 36.87 10.02 11.15
N PHE A 67 36.65 11.12 10.42
CA PHE A 67 35.38 11.37 9.74
C PHE A 67 35.02 10.25 8.77
N ASP A 68 35.98 9.73 8.01
CA ASP A 68 35.77 8.64 7.05
C ASP A 68 35.24 7.37 7.76
N GLY A 69 35.74 7.04 8.96
CA GLY A 69 35.27 5.89 9.74
C GLY A 69 33.90 6.11 10.37
N PHE A 70 33.63 7.33 10.85
CA PHE A 70 32.33 7.73 11.37
C PHE A 70 31.24 7.68 10.28
N LEU A 71 31.51 8.31 9.12
CA LEU A 71 30.63 8.30 7.97
C LEU A 71 30.34 6.88 7.48
N TYR A 72 31.37 6.04 7.36
CA TYR A 72 31.20 4.64 6.99
C TYR A 72 30.22 3.91 7.92
N SER A 73 30.37 4.11 9.24
CA SER A 73 29.51 3.47 10.25
C SER A 73 28.06 3.95 10.16
N CYS A 74 27.86 5.25 9.92
CA CYS A 74 26.52 5.84 9.75
C CYS A 74 25.84 5.34 8.47
N LEU A 75 26.56 5.34 7.34
CA LEU A 75 26.05 4.82 6.06
C LEU A 75 25.72 3.33 6.16
N TYR A 76 26.62 2.53 6.72
CA TYR A 76 26.41 1.09 6.88
C TYR A 76 25.11 0.81 7.65
N LYS A 77 24.92 1.45 8.81
CA LYS A 77 23.70 1.30 9.62
C LYS A 77 22.47 1.75 8.85
N ARG A 78 22.52 2.92 8.21
CA ARG A 78 21.38 3.46 7.45
C ARG A 78 20.98 2.54 6.30
N PHE A 79 21.94 1.98 5.57
CA PHE A 79 21.66 1.06 4.46
C PHE A 79 21.05 -0.25 4.94
N CYS A 80 21.51 -0.80 6.07
CA CYS A 80 20.85 -1.93 6.70
C CYS A 80 19.40 -1.62 7.09
N THR A 81 19.15 -0.44 7.69
CA THR A 81 17.80 0.01 8.05
C THR A 81 16.91 0.16 6.81
N GLU A 82 17.44 0.77 5.75
CA GLU A 82 16.71 0.96 4.49
C GLU A 82 16.33 -0.39 3.88
N MET A 83 17.28 -1.32 3.79
CA MET A 83 17.00 -2.65 3.27
C MET A 83 15.99 -3.43 4.14
N THR A 84 16.08 -3.29 5.47
CA THR A 84 15.11 -3.88 6.39
C THR A 84 13.71 -3.28 6.19
N SER A 85 13.62 -1.97 5.95
CA SER A 85 12.37 -1.28 5.64
C SER A 85 11.77 -1.78 4.33
N ARG A 86 12.58 -1.92 3.27
CA ARG A 86 12.14 -2.46 1.97
C ARG A 86 11.61 -3.89 2.11
N LYS A 87 12.31 -4.75 2.87
CA LYS A 87 12.00 -6.19 3.04
C LYS A 87 11.05 -6.51 4.22
N ARG A 88 10.27 -5.54 4.68
CA ARG A 88 9.35 -5.71 5.82
C ARG A 88 8.15 -6.59 5.43
N ASP A 89 7.66 -7.42 6.35
CA ASP A 89 6.59 -8.41 6.08
C ASP A 89 5.31 -7.81 5.48
N LYS A 90 4.96 -6.57 5.84
CA LYS A 90 3.79 -5.88 5.28
C LYS A 90 3.97 -5.39 3.83
N ARG A 91 5.20 -5.45 3.29
CA ARG A 91 5.56 -4.94 1.95
C ARG A 91 6.02 -6.02 0.99
N CYS A 92 6.45 -7.18 1.49
CA CYS A 92 6.89 -8.29 0.66
C CYS A 92 6.26 -9.60 1.13
N THR A 93 5.83 -10.41 0.18
CA THR A 93 5.42 -11.79 0.46
C THR A 93 6.64 -12.63 0.77
N LYS A 94 6.61 -13.36 1.89
CA LYS A 94 7.68 -14.26 2.33
C LYS A 94 7.16 -15.68 2.37
N VAL A 95 7.87 -16.61 1.73
CA VAL A 95 7.52 -18.04 1.74
C VAL A 95 8.65 -18.82 2.39
N LYS A 96 8.28 -19.81 3.22
CA LYS A 96 9.22 -20.76 3.81
C LYS A 96 9.45 -21.89 2.81
N VAL A 97 10.66 -22.00 2.30
CA VAL A 97 11.08 -23.08 1.40
C VAL A 97 11.94 -24.06 2.20
N LYS A 98 11.70 -25.35 2.02
CA LYS A 98 12.51 -26.43 2.59
C LYS A 98 13.58 -26.83 1.58
N GLU A 99 14.84 -26.53 1.86
CA GLU A 99 15.97 -26.95 1.03
C GLU A 99 16.78 -28.03 1.76
N LYS A 100 17.35 -28.98 1.00
CA LYS A 100 18.32 -29.94 1.56
C LYS A 100 19.72 -29.34 1.43
N ASN A 101 20.45 -29.28 2.54
CA ASN A 101 21.86 -28.93 2.50
C ASN A 101 22.69 -30.01 1.80
N GLU A 102 23.96 -29.70 1.51
CA GLU A 102 24.96 -30.63 0.96
C GLU A 102 25.12 -31.92 1.80
N LYS A 103 24.73 -31.89 3.08
CA LYS A 103 24.74 -33.03 4.01
C LYS A 103 23.40 -33.79 4.08
N GLY A 104 22.41 -33.42 3.26
CA GLY A 104 21.08 -34.05 3.20
C GLY A 104 20.08 -33.60 4.27
N GLU A 105 20.45 -32.69 5.16
CA GLU A 105 19.58 -32.12 6.19
C GLU A 105 18.59 -31.11 5.59
N VAL A 106 17.31 -31.19 5.98
CA VAL A 106 16.28 -30.26 5.52
C VAL A 106 16.31 -29.00 6.38
N ILE A 107 16.63 -27.87 5.76
CA ILE A 107 16.61 -26.55 6.39
C ILE A 107 15.41 -25.75 5.86
N GLU A 108 14.68 -25.10 6.77
CA GLU A 108 13.68 -24.11 6.43
C GLU A 108 14.33 -22.74 6.21
N LYS A 109 14.23 -22.22 4.99
CA LYS A 109 14.74 -20.91 4.58
C LYS A 109 13.57 -20.00 4.20
N ILE A 110 13.59 -18.78 4.69
CA ILE A 110 12.62 -17.75 4.30
C ILE A 110 13.12 -17.10 3.02
N VAL A 111 12.33 -17.18 1.95
CA VAL A 111 12.59 -16.56 0.65
C VAL A 111 11.58 -15.44 0.43
N ILE A 112 12.07 -14.30 -0.06
CA ILE A 112 11.24 -13.14 -0.42
C ILE A 112 10.79 -13.35 -1.87
N ILE A 113 9.49 -13.27 -2.12
CA ILE A 113 8.94 -13.25 -3.48
C ILE A 113 8.98 -11.79 -3.96
N PRO A 114 9.76 -11.46 -5.00
CA PRO A 114 9.75 -10.13 -5.57
C PRO A 114 8.41 -9.88 -6.28
N ASP A 115 7.98 -8.61 -6.32
CA ASP A 115 6.86 -8.20 -7.14
C ASP A 115 7.23 -8.40 -8.62
N VAL A 116 6.33 -8.99 -9.39
CA VAL A 116 6.51 -9.20 -10.83
C VAL A 116 5.59 -8.23 -11.55
N SER A 117 6.08 -7.67 -12.67
CA SER A 117 5.25 -6.82 -13.52
C SER A 117 4.08 -7.64 -14.07
N ILE A 118 2.87 -7.07 -14.09
CA ILE A 118 1.72 -7.70 -14.75
C ILE A 118 1.99 -7.91 -16.25
N TYR A 119 2.87 -7.11 -16.84
CA TYR A 119 3.29 -7.23 -18.24
C TYR A 119 4.40 -8.26 -18.48
N SER A 120 4.84 -8.98 -17.46
CA SER A 120 5.83 -10.04 -17.64
C SER A 120 5.24 -11.21 -18.44
N PRO A 121 5.95 -11.74 -19.45
CA PRO A 121 5.47 -12.88 -20.22
C PRO A 121 5.41 -14.14 -19.35
N ILE A 122 4.44 -14.99 -19.64
CA ILE A 122 4.29 -16.31 -19.03
C ILE A 122 4.74 -17.38 -20.03
N GLY A 123 5.75 -18.17 -19.66
CA GLY A 123 6.30 -19.23 -20.51
C GLY A 123 7.28 -18.71 -21.56
N GLU A 124 7.73 -19.60 -22.46
CA GLU A 124 8.75 -19.28 -23.46
C GLU A 124 8.19 -18.61 -24.72
N ASP A 125 6.90 -18.75 -24.98
CA ASP A 125 6.27 -18.32 -26.23
C ASP A 125 5.92 -16.82 -26.27
N GLU A 126 6.18 -16.07 -25.18
CA GLU A 126 5.87 -14.63 -25.00
C GLU A 126 4.43 -14.20 -25.40
N SER A 127 3.53 -15.15 -25.66
CA SER A 127 2.22 -14.92 -26.28
C SER A 127 1.14 -14.54 -25.27
N SER A 128 1.44 -14.63 -23.97
CA SER A 128 0.54 -14.23 -22.90
C SER A 128 1.34 -13.61 -21.75
N THR A 129 0.74 -12.62 -21.11
CA THR A 129 1.32 -11.92 -19.96
C THR A 129 0.60 -12.33 -18.67
N ILE A 130 1.16 -11.95 -17.52
CA ILE A 130 0.50 -12.15 -16.21
C ILE A 130 -0.85 -11.43 -16.16
N GLU A 131 -0.97 -10.26 -16.77
CA GLU A 131 -2.22 -9.49 -16.89
C GLU A 131 -3.34 -10.33 -17.51
N ASP A 132 -3.04 -11.07 -18.59
CA ASP A 132 -4.03 -11.88 -19.31
C ASP A 132 -4.58 -13.06 -18.49
N MET A 133 -3.88 -13.48 -17.44
CA MET A 133 -4.24 -14.61 -16.59
C MET A 133 -4.97 -14.19 -15.31
N ILE A 134 -4.94 -12.90 -14.96
CA ILE A 134 -5.60 -12.39 -13.75
C ILE A 134 -7.08 -12.15 -14.09
N ALA A 135 -7.94 -13.03 -13.59
CA ALA A 135 -9.39 -12.83 -13.68
C ALA A 135 -9.84 -11.68 -12.77
N ASP A 136 -10.81 -10.90 -13.25
CA ASP A 136 -11.51 -9.90 -12.44
C ASP A 136 -12.33 -10.59 -11.33
N GLU A 137 -12.45 -9.93 -10.17
CA GLU A 137 -13.30 -10.38 -9.07
C GLU A 137 -14.79 -10.14 -9.38
N THR A 138 -15.10 -9.26 -10.33
CA THR A 138 -16.46 -8.90 -10.72
C THR A 138 -16.96 -9.71 -11.91
N THR A 139 -18.12 -10.34 -11.74
CA THR A 139 -18.83 -11.05 -12.80
C THR A 139 -19.77 -10.11 -13.56
N ILE A 140 -19.99 -10.36 -14.85
CA ILE A 140 -20.92 -9.58 -15.69
C ILE A 140 -22.32 -9.53 -15.07
N GLU A 141 -22.79 -10.64 -14.51
CA GLU A 141 -24.09 -10.73 -13.84
C GLU A 141 -24.18 -9.73 -12.69
N LYS A 142 -23.15 -9.65 -11.85
CA LYS A 142 -23.09 -8.69 -10.72
C LYS A 142 -23.18 -7.26 -11.25
N GLU A 143 -22.41 -6.91 -12.28
CA GLU A 143 -22.41 -5.53 -12.78
C GLU A 143 -23.70 -5.14 -13.53
N VAL A 144 -24.34 -6.10 -14.21
CA VAL A 144 -25.59 -5.88 -14.96
C VAL A 144 -26.81 -5.88 -14.04
N PHE A 145 -26.89 -6.81 -13.09
CA PHE A 145 -28.07 -6.97 -12.22
C PHE A 145 -28.04 -6.10 -10.97
N ASP A 146 -26.88 -5.64 -10.48
CA ASP A 146 -26.83 -4.72 -9.33
C ASP A 146 -27.31 -3.29 -9.68
N LYS A 147 -27.43 -2.96 -10.98
CA LYS A 147 -27.90 -1.65 -11.44
C LYS A 147 -29.44 -1.54 -11.55
N ASN A 148 -30.16 -2.65 -11.54
CA ASN A 148 -31.62 -2.71 -11.69
C ASN A 148 -32.28 -3.46 -10.51
N GLU A 149 -33.57 -3.22 -10.23
CA GLU A 149 -34.33 -3.97 -9.21
C GLU A 149 -34.47 -5.49 -9.53
N GLU A 150 -33.96 -5.94 -10.67
CA GLU A 150 -33.96 -7.34 -11.12
C GLU A 150 -32.94 -8.23 -10.38
N GLY A 151 -31.97 -7.65 -9.69
CA GLY A 151 -31.01 -8.38 -8.85
C GLY A 151 -31.55 -8.81 -7.47
N TYR A 152 -32.77 -8.39 -7.10
CA TYR A 152 -33.34 -8.70 -5.80
C TYR A 152 -33.83 -10.16 -5.69
N SER A 153 -33.58 -10.79 -4.54
CA SER A 153 -34.14 -12.12 -4.25
C SER A 153 -35.67 -12.10 -4.34
N LYS A 154 -36.29 -13.25 -4.64
CA LYS A 154 -37.76 -13.38 -4.70
C LYS A 154 -38.45 -12.86 -3.43
N LYS A 155 -37.84 -13.09 -2.26
CA LYS A 155 -38.35 -12.59 -0.96
C LYS A 155 -38.31 -11.06 -0.88
N MET A 156 -37.24 -10.45 -1.37
CA MET A 156 -37.07 -8.99 -1.39
C MET A 156 -38.06 -8.33 -2.35
N LEU A 157 -38.30 -8.90 -3.54
CA LEU A 157 -39.33 -8.41 -4.46
C LEU A 157 -40.74 -8.47 -3.83
N LEU A 158 -41.07 -9.57 -3.15
CA LEU A 158 -42.33 -9.70 -2.42
C LEU A 158 -42.48 -8.65 -1.30
N TYR A 159 -41.39 -8.35 -0.58
CA TYR A 159 -41.36 -7.29 0.42
C TYR A 159 -41.59 -5.91 -0.21
N LEU A 160 -40.85 -5.56 -1.26
CA LEU A 160 -41.00 -4.29 -1.97
C LEU A 160 -42.41 -4.13 -2.53
N ASN A 161 -43.04 -5.19 -3.03
CA ASN A 161 -44.43 -5.16 -3.50
C ASN A 161 -45.47 -4.88 -2.41
N ARG A 162 -45.14 -5.05 -1.12
CA ARG A 162 -46.04 -4.69 0.01
C ARG A 162 -45.93 -3.22 0.40
N LEU A 163 -44.90 -2.51 -0.06
CA LEU A 163 -44.66 -1.11 0.25
C LEU A 163 -45.31 -0.21 -0.80
N SER A 164 -45.85 0.93 -0.35
CA SER A 164 -46.30 2.00 -1.25
C SER A 164 -45.11 2.68 -1.94
N ASN A 165 -45.35 3.38 -3.06
CA ASN A 165 -44.28 4.09 -3.76
C ASN A 165 -43.57 5.11 -2.86
N LEU A 166 -44.31 5.82 -1.99
CA LEU A 166 -43.71 6.74 -1.03
C LEU A 166 -42.82 6.02 -0.01
N GLN A 167 -43.24 4.86 0.49
CA GLN A 167 -42.43 4.03 1.40
C GLN A 167 -41.16 3.50 0.72
N LYS A 168 -41.24 3.14 -0.56
CA LYS A 168 -40.07 2.72 -1.35
C LYS A 168 -39.06 3.85 -1.53
N GLU A 169 -39.51 5.06 -1.84
CA GLU A 169 -38.62 6.22 -1.97
C GLU A 169 -37.96 6.59 -0.62
N VAL A 170 -38.73 6.56 0.48
CA VAL A 170 -38.18 6.74 1.83
C VAL A 170 -37.13 5.65 2.14
N LEU A 171 -37.40 4.38 1.81
CA LEU A 171 -36.45 3.28 2.00
C LEU A 171 -35.19 3.47 1.17
N ARG A 172 -35.32 3.89 -0.10
CA ARG A 172 -34.20 4.12 -1.01
C ARG A 172 -33.27 5.21 -0.48
N LEU A 173 -33.82 6.33 0.00
CA LEU A 173 -33.02 7.42 0.57
C LEU A 173 -32.38 7.02 1.91
N ASN A 174 -33.06 6.20 2.73
CA ASN A 174 -32.44 5.64 3.94
C ASN A 174 -31.24 4.73 3.60
N ILE A 175 -31.36 3.87 2.58
CA ILE A 175 -30.25 3.01 2.13
C ILE A 175 -29.08 3.85 1.59
N ALA A 176 -29.38 4.95 0.91
CA ALA A 176 -28.38 5.90 0.43
C ALA A 176 -27.72 6.74 1.55
N GLY A 177 -28.18 6.61 2.80
CA GLY A 177 -27.56 7.24 3.98
C GLY A 177 -28.07 8.64 4.32
N TYR A 178 -29.19 9.09 3.75
CA TYR A 178 -29.78 10.40 4.04
C TYR A 178 -30.35 10.45 5.47
N LEU A 179 -30.21 11.60 6.13
CA LEU A 179 -30.80 11.85 7.43
C LEU A 179 -32.32 12.06 7.33
N PRO A 180 -33.10 11.74 8.38
CA PRO A 180 -34.56 11.90 8.37
C PRO A 180 -35.06 13.27 7.94
N ASN A 181 -34.34 14.34 8.29
CA ASN A 181 -34.68 15.71 7.90
C ASN A 181 -34.46 15.95 6.41
N GLU A 182 -33.35 15.45 5.86
CA GLU A 182 -33.03 15.56 4.44
C GLU A 182 -34.03 14.78 3.58
N ILE A 183 -34.43 13.58 4.03
CA ILE A 183 -35.47 12.78 3.36
C ILE A 183 -36.81 13.52 3.33
N ARG A 184 -37.17 14.17 4.44
CA ARG A 184 -38.42 14.95 4.53
C ARG A 184 -38.41 16.15 3.61
N GLU A 185 -37.27 16.84 3.51
CA GLU A 185 -37.08 17.99 2.62
C GLU A 185 -37.12 17.56 1.16
N GLU A 186 -36.41 16.50 0.79
CA GLU A 186 -36.31 15.96 -0.57
C GLU A 186 -37.66 15.44 -1.09
N LEU A 187 -38.39 14.68 -0.26
CA LEU A 187 -39.69 14.11 -0.64
C LEU A 187 -40.87 15.05 -0.36
N HIS A 188 -40.61 16.24 0.18
CA HIS A 188 -41.61 17.21 0.60
C HIS A 188 -42.73 16.61 1.48
N ILE A 189 -42.35 15.79 2.46
CA ILE A 189 -43.28 15.11 3.38
C ILE A 189 -43.20 15.65 4.81
N SER A 190 -44.33 15.58 5.50
CA SER A 190 -44.41 15.95 6.92
C SER A 190 -43.72 14.93 7.82
N GLU A 191 -43.39 15.36 9.04
CA GLU A 191 -42.80 14.48 10.07
C GLU A 191 -43.65 13.24 10.36
N LYS A 192 -44.98 13.42 10.43
CA LYS A 192 -45.92 12.33 10.66
C LYS A 192 -45.91 11.33 9.52
N GLN A 193 -45.94 11.82 8.27
CA GLN A 193 -45.89 10.94 7.09
C GLN A 193 -44.58 10.17 7.01
N TYR A 194 -43.45 10.81 7.35
CA TYR A 194 -42.17 10.12 7.43
C TYR A 194 -42.19 9.04 8.52
N ALA A 195 -42.65 9.36 9.72
CA ALA A 195 -42.76 8.40 10.83
C ALA A 195 -43.65 7.20 10.48
N ASP A 196 -44.79 7.45 9.83
CA ASP A 196 -45.70 6.41 9.36
C ASP A 196 -45.06 5.52 8.29
N CYS A 197 -44.33 6.13 7.33
CA CYS A 197 -43.59 5.38 6.32
C CYS A 197 -42.50 4.53 6.97
N TYR A 198 -41.73 5.10 7.91
CA TYR A 198 -40.66 4.41 8.61
C TYR A 198 -41.19 3.23 9.44
N ALA A 199 -42.30 3.41 10.15
CA ALA A 199 -42.97 2.35 10.88
C ALA A 199 -43.53 1.26 9.95
N ALA A 200 -44.08 1.63 8.78
CA ALA A 200 -44.58 0.67 7.82
C ALA A 200 -43.46 -0.18 7.19
N ILE A 201 -42.32 0.43 6.85
CA ILE A 201 -41.11 -0.25 6.35
C ILE A 201 -40.66 -1.32 7.36
N HIS A 202 -40.62 -0.98 8.65
CA HIS A 202 -40.18 -1.89 9.73
C HIS A 202 -41.31 -2.77 10.31
N SER A 203 -42.54 -2.65 9.79
CA SER A 203 -43.67 -3.40 10.31
C SER A 203 -43.47 -4.90 10.12
N TYR A 204 -43.74 -5.68 11.17
CA TYR A 204 -43.63 -7.14 11.13
C TYR A 204 -44.40 -7.75 9.95
N ARG A 205 -45.57 -7.20 9.61
CA ARG A 205 -46.38 -7.63 8.46
C ARG A 205 -45.61 -7.58 7.14
N ASN A 206 -44.69 -6.64 6.98
CA ASN A 206 -43.90 -6.47 5.76
C ASN A 206 -42.59 -7.27 5.87
N VAL A 207 -41.87 -7.08 6.97
CA VAL A 207 -40.54 -7.68 7.20
C VAL A 207 -40.58 -9.21 7.31
N SER A 208 -41.71 -9.81 7.73
CA SER A 208 -41.82 -11.27 7.90
C SER A 208 -41.58 -12.08 6.62
N VAL A 209 -41.64 -11.47 5.44
CA VAL A 209 -41.41 -12.14 4.15
C VAL A 209 -39.92 -12.35 3.86
N LEU A 210 -39.07 -11.57 4.53
CA LEU A 210 -37.62 -11.64 4.38
C LEU A 210 -37.02 -12.85 5.11
N PHE A 211 -37.75 -13.42 6.07
CA PHE A 211 -37.38 -14.61 6.85
C PHE A 211 -38.10 -15.84 6.33
#